data_AF-A0A5C3P6H3-F1
#
_entry.id   AF-A0A5C3P6H3-F1
#
_cell.length_a   1.000
_cell.length_b   1.000
_cell.length_c   1.000
_cell.angle_alpha   90.00
_cell.angle_beta   90.00
_cell.angle_gamma   90.00
#
_symmetry.space_group_name_H-M   'P 1'
#
loop_
_entity.id
_entity.type
_entity.pdbx_description
1 polymer ?
#
loop_
_entity_poly.entity_id
_entity_poly.type
_entity_poly.pdbx_seq_one_letter_code
_entity_poly.pdbx_strand_id
1 'polypeptide(L)'
;MAVICMCVFACNRATNILALPLGLFLKISGTSERVLQLLSNMGLTVSSSTVERLKECMSEDAVQLAIQLITGPSLFFIIFDNINIYLRKFQERVSNRNSMIHATNVAVIGISEGDKEKVEDLDAFLAKRGDRIRATFADVRPTKEDGEHMRQAFECIIAEFLGHYAPGSKSWSRRTEMLEKITKSMPRNRPLEPEVSDTRPTGVFNVNEGSKKGIIQVIDQLQSKSMLTEEEWSSKVRMMQGDWLTSNNLRTARRERKDNVSVMTRMENVVQLSALWHFALNATHMIVRTHFRNAISDPASLSAHKGLLRRTWDANKPNYAAAKALICHSLIARLLRCVMIVDKFTQVDRARTAQKAGDDWLAHEIYFMRDALLFFVFEDAVSMADAGVMLRVLKFWALSFRGASQHNYARECVEILLQWKYELPDALRKALERSWFVNRWGRPGRWIAADLYLEQCNFWVKVSNRKQHARRLPDRTGTARLHCVWKRCHYRIYHEEGVSMCRSLSRHQPSHG
;
A
#
# COMPACT_ATOMS: atom_id res chain seq x y z
N MET A 1 -28.16 29.28 -11.98
CA MET A 1 -28.21 27.80 -11.86
C MET A 1 -28.54 27.33 -10.45
N ALA A 2 -27.72 27.58 -9.41
CA ALA A 2 -27.99 27.06 -8.05
C ALA A 2 -29.37 27.46 -7.47
N VAL A 3 -29.79 28.72 -7.66
CA VAL A 3 -31.11 29.21 -7.22
C VAL A 3 -32.26 28.51 -7.93
N ILE A 4 -32.12 28.26 -9.24
CA ILE A 4 -33.11 27.53 -10.04
C ILE A 4 -33.23 26.09 -9.52
N CYS A 5 -32.11 25.42 -9.26
CA CYS A 5 -32.11 24.07 -8.67
C CYS A 5 -32.76 24.03 -7.27
N MET A 6 -32.56 25.07 -6.45
CA MET A 6 -33.22 25.19 -5.14
C MET A 6 -34.73 25.35 -5.28
N CYS A 7 -35.19 26.25 -6.14
CA CYS A 7 -36.62 26.46 -6.39
C CYS A 7 -37.28 25.18 -6.93
N VAL A 8 -36.64 24.51 -7.89
CA VAL A 8 -37.12 23.27 -8.48
C VAL A 8 -37.16 22.13 -7.44
N PHE A 9 -36.14 22.01 -6.58
CA PHE A 9 -36.14 21.05 -5.46
C PHE A 9 -37.20 21.35 -4.39
N ALA A 10 -37.46 22.64 -4.12
CA ALA A 10 -38.51 23.05 -3.19
C ALA A 10 -39.92 22.71 -3.71
N CYS A 11 -40.14 22.86 -5.03
CA CYS A 11 -41.39 22.46 -5.70
C CYS A 11 -41.52 20.93 -5.85
N ASN A 12 -40.41 20.23 -6.11
CA ASN A 12 -40.38 18.78 -6.24
C ASN A 12 -39.12 18.18 -5.59
N ARG A 13 -39.30 17.47 -4.47
CA ARG A 13 -38.15 16.87 -3.77
C ARG A 13 -37.49 15.71 -4.52
N ALA A 14 -38.09 15.22 -5.60
CA ALA A 14 -37.47 14.23 -6.50
C ALA A 14 -36.37 14.87 -7.38
N THR A 15 -36.45 16.17 -7.67
CA THR A 15 -35.42 16.88 -8.45
C THR A 15 -34.26 17.32 -7.56
N ASN A 16 -33.50 16.34 -7.08
CA ASN A 16 -32.46 16.52 -6.05
C ASN A 16 -31.02 16.40 -6.58
N ILE A 17 -30.83 16.48 -7.90
CA ILE A 17 -29.55 16.24 -8.57
C ILE A 17 -28.38 17.09 -8.03
N LEU A 18 -28.66 18.31 -7.55
CA LEU A 18 -27.67 19.19 -6.90
C LEU A 18 -27.68 19.03 -5.36
N ALA A 19 -28.88 18.97 -4.77
CA ALA A 19 -29.06 18.94 -3.32
C ALA A 19 -28.50 17.66 -2.67
N LEU A 20 -28.51 16.55 -3.41
CA LEU A 20 -28.05 15.25 -2.95
C LEU A 20 -26.50 15.16 -2.89
N PRO A 21 -25.72 15.44 -3.97
CA PRO A 21 -24.26 15.54 -3.89
C PRO A 21 -23.78 16.61 -2.93
N LEU A 22 -24.44 17.76 -2.85
CA LEU A 22 -24.05 18.83 -1.93
C LEU A 22 -24.26 18.43 -0.46
N GLY A 23 -25.39 17.78 -0.14
CA GLY A 23 -25.64 17.22 1.17
C GLY A 23 -24.60 16.17 1.56
N LEU A 24 -24.25 15.28 0.63
CA LEU A 24 -23.21 14.27 0.82
C LEU A 24 -21.83 14.91 1.04
N PHE A 25 -21.42 15.86 0.20
CA PHE A 25 -20.15 16.57 0.30
C PHE A 25 -19.98 17.29 1.64
N LEU A 26 -21.00 18.04 2.08
CA LEU A 26 -20.98 18.75 3.36
C LEU A 26 -20.94 17.76 4.53
N LYS A 27 -21.75 16.70 4.48
CA LYS A 27 -21.71 15.65 5.49
C LYS A 27 -20.33 15.03 5.56
N ILE A 28 -19.70 14.68 4.44
CA ILE A 28 -18.35 14.10 4.36
C ILE A 28 -17.31 15.06 4.94
N SER A 29 -17.37 16.33 4.56
CA SER A 29 -16.46 17.39 5.02
C SER A 29 -16.51 17.62 6.54
N GLY A 30 -17.57 17.19 7.21
CA GLY A 30 -17.70 17.28 8.67
C GLY A 30 -18.64 18.38 9.13
N THR A 31 -19.49 18.89 8.23
CA THR A 31 -20.52 19.87 8.56
C THR A 31 -21.45 19.35 9.65
N SER A 32 -21.82 20.23 10.56
CA SER A 32 -22.69 19.89 11.68
C SER A 32 -24.09 19.48 11.21
N GLU A 33 -24.72 18.56 11.95
CA GLU A 33 -26.13 18.20 11.73
C GLU A 33 -27.07 19.40 11.76
N ARG A 34 -26.81 20.36 12.65
CA ARG A 34 -27.60 21.61 12.76
C ARG A 34 -27.48 22.46 11.50
N VAL A 35 -26.27 22.60 10.97
CA VAL A 35 -26.03 23.34 9.71
C VAL A 35 -26.62 22.58 8.52
N LEU A 36 -26.50 21.25 8.46
CA LEU A 36 -27.15 20.45 7.42
C LEU A 36 -28.68 20.57 7.48
N GLN A 37 -29.26 20.61 8.68
CA GLN A 37 -30.70 20.79 8.83
C GLN A 37 -31.14 22.20 8.38
N LEU A 38 -30.37 23.24 8.72
CA LEU A 38 -30.61 24.60 8.25
C LEU A 38 -30.59 24.66 6.72
N LEU A 39 -29.53 24.13 6.10
CA LEU A 39 -29.37 24.12 4.63
C LEU A 39 -30.44 23.26 3.95
N SER A 40 -30.87 22.17 4.60
CA SER A 40 -31.98 21.35 4.11
C SER A 40 -33.30 22.11 4.15
N ASN A 41 -33.56 22.88 5.21
CA ASN A 41 -34.75 23.72 5.30
C ASN A 41 -34.74 24.87 4.27
N MET A 42 -33.55 25.35 3.88
CA MET A 42 -33.37 26.33 2.80
C MET A 42 -33.49 25.72 1.39
N GLY A 43 -33.61 24.40 1.25
CA GLY A 43 -33.65 23.72 -0.04
C GLY A 43 -32.29 23.59 -0.75
N LEU A 44 -31.18 23.91 -0.07
CA LEU A 44 -29.82 23.76 -0.61
C LEU A 44 -29.36 22.30 -0.61
N THR A 45 -29.78 21.52 0.38
CA THR A 45 -29.41 20.12 0.52
C THR A 45 -30.59 19.23 0.83
N VAL A 46 -30.42 17.92 0.67
CA VAL A 46 -31.35 16.94 1.25
C VAL A 46 -31.19 16.88 2.77
N SER A 47 -32.15 16.23 3.44
CA SER A 47 -32.08 15.97 4.88
C SER A 47 -30.89 15.07 5.21
N SER A 48 -30.37 15.19 6.43
CA SER A 48 -29.30 14.29 6.88
C SER A 48 -29.71 12.81 6.87
N SER A 49 -30.97 12.51 7.16
CA SER A 49 -31.51 11.14 7.03
C SER A 49 -31.43 10.62 5.59
N THR A 50 -31.70 11.48 4.60
CA THR A 50 -31.57 11.12 3.19
C THR A 50 -30.10 10.90 2.80
N VAL A 51 -29.18 11.70 3.34
CA VAL A 51 -27.74 11.48 3.15
C VAL A 51 -27.30 10.14 3.76
N GLU A 52 -27.76 9.80 4.97
CA GLU A 52 -27.42 8.51 5.59
C GLU A 52 -27.99 7.31 4.82
N ARG A 53 -29.21 7.41 4.30
CA ARG A 53 -29.80 6.40 3.41
C ARG A 53 -29.06 6.29 2.09
N LEU A 54 -28.68 7.40 1.47
CA LEU A 54 -27.86 7.39 0.26
C LEU A 54 -26.56 6.62 0.49
N LYS A 55 -25.91 6.88 1.63
CA LYS A 55 -24.68 6.19 2.00
C LYS A 55 -24.90 4.67 2.16
N GLU A 56 -26.05 4.24 2.71
CA GLU A 56 -26.46 2.82 2.79
C GLU A 56 -26.56 2.21 1.40
N CYS A 57 -27.34 2.82 0.51
CA CYS A 57 -27.50 2.31 -0.85
C CYS A 57 -26.16 2.24 -1.60
N MET A 58 -25.34 3.29 -1.53
CA MET A 58 -24.00 3.28 -2.14
C MET A 58 -23.09 2.17 -1.60
N SER A 59 -23.26 1.82 -0.32
CA SER A 59 -22.51 0.74 0.33
C SER A 59 -22.98 -0.62 -0.18
N GLU A 60 -24.28 -0.83 -0.24
CA GLU A 60 -24.89 -2.06 -0.78
C GLU A 60 -24.53 -2.25 -2.25
N ASP A 61 -24.66 -1.20 -3.07
CA ASP A 61 -24.30 -1.21 -4.49
C ASP A 61 -22.81 -1.56 -4.69
N ALA A 62 -21.93 -1.00 -3.88
CA ALA A 62 -20.50 -1.28 -3.92
C ALA A 62 -20.16 -2.75 -3.62
N VAL A 63 -20.83 -3.33 -2.62
CA VAL A 63 -20.70 -4.76 -2.31
C VAL A 63 -21.22 -5.60 -3.47
N GLN A 64 -22.35 -5.23 -4.08
CA GLN A 64 -22.88 -5.96 -5.24
C GLN A 64 -21.93 -5.91 -6.44
N LEU A 65 -21.32 -4.75 -6.72
CA LEU A 65 -20.31 -4.63 -7.77
C LEU A 65 -19.07 -5.51 -7.50
N ALA A 66 -18.67 -5.66 -6.24
CA ALA A 66 -17.58 -6.57 -5.87
C ALA A 66 -17.99 -8.04 -6.05
N ILE A 67 -19.23 -8.40 -5.71
CA ILE A 67 -19.74 -9.76 -5.94
C ILE A 67 -19.80 -10.07 -7.44
N GLN A 68 -20.29 -9.13 -8.25
CA GLN A 68 -20.29 -9.25 -9.72
C GLN A 68 -18.89 -9.47 -10.29
N LEU A 69 -17.86 -8.82 -9.72
CA LEU A 69 -16.47 -9.04 -10.13
C LEU A 69 -15.98 -10.44 -9.74
N ILE A 70 -16.35 -10.95 -8.57
CA ILE A 70 -15.99 -12.30 -8.10
C ILE A 70 -16.64 -13.38 -8.97
N THR A 71 -17.94 -13.24 -9.26
CA THR A 71 -18.73 -14.24 -10.00
C THR A 71 -18.63 -14.08 -11.52
N GLY A 72 -18.16 -12.93 -12.00
CA GLY A 72 -18.00 -12.63 -13.42
C GLY A 72 -16.81 -13.36 -14.09
N PRO A 73 -16.57 -13.12 -15.39
CA PRO A 73 -15.50 -13.77 -16.13
C PRO A 73 -14.11 -13.17 -15.88
N SER A 74 -14.04 -11.99 -15.25
CA SER A 74 -12.77 -11.30 -14.99
C SER A 74 -11.96 -11.98 -13.89
N LEU A 75 -10.64 -11.82 -13.96
CA LEU A 75 -9.73 -12.19 -12.89
C LEU A 75 -9.80 -11.16 -11.76
N PHE A 76 -9.57 -11.60 -10.53
CA PHE A 76 -9.54 -10.73 -9.37
C PHE A 76 -8.61 -11.26 -8.29
N PHE A 77 -8.19 -10.38 -7.40
CA PHE A 77 -7.58 -10.74 -6.13
C PHE A 77 -8.25 -9.99 -4.98
N ILE A 78 -8.14 -10.52 -3.79
CA ILE A 78 -8.72 -9.93 -2.58
C ILE A 78 -7.58 -9.43 -1.72
N ILE A 79 -7.63 -8.16 -1.34
CA ILE A 79 -6.72 -7.58 -0.36
C ILE A 79 -7.47 -7.26 0.92
N PHE A 80 -6.88 -7.58 2.05
CA PHE A 80 -7.43 -7.25 3.35
C PHE A 80 -6.36 -6.90 4.38
N ASP A 81 -6.74 -6.05 5.33
CA ASP A 81 -5.86 -5.56 6.38
C ASP A 81 -6.66 -5.19 7.63
N ASN A 82 -6.00 -5.22 8.79
CA ASN A 82 -6.58 -4.87 10.07
C ASN A 82 -6.77 -3.37 10.22
N ILE A 83 -7.96 -2.98 10.67
CA ILE A 83 -8.28 -1.63 11.07
C ILE A 83 -8.62 -1.58 12.56
N ASN A 84 -7.76 -0.87 13.30
CA ASN A 84 -7.97 -0.58 14.72
C ASN A 84 -8.56 0.83 14.89
N ILE A 85 -9.79 0.91 15.39
CA ILE A 85 -10.50 2.17 15.63
C ILE A 85 -10.57 2.39 17.14
N TYR A 86 -9.85 3.40 17.63
CA TYR A 86 -9.88 3.77 19.04
C TYR A 86 -11.09 4.66 19.35
N LEU A 87 -12.01 4.14 20.15
CA LEU A 87 -13.18 4.86 20.65
C LEU A 87 -12.85 5.52 21.98
N ARG A 88 -12.47 6.80 21.93
CA ARG A 88 -12.25 7.60 23.13
C ARG A 88 -13.59 8.06 23.73
N LYS A 89 -13.79 7.84 25.03
CA LYS A 89 -14.90 8.39 25.79
C LYS A 89 -14.45 9.69 26.46
N PHE A 90 -15.32 10.69 26.47
CA PHE A 90 -15.02 11.99 27.08
C PHE A 90 -14.86 11.86 28.61
N GLN A 91 -15.72 11.06 29.24
CA GLN A 91 -15.61 10.66 30.64
C GLN A 91 -15.68 9.15 30.74
N GLU A 92 -14.71 8.57 31.43
CA GLU A 92 -14.66 7.15 31.68
C GLU A 92 -15.45 6.80 32.94
N ARG A 93 -16.29 5.78 32.86
CA ARG A 93 -17.04 5.17 33.98
C ARG A 93 -16.87 3.67 33.90
N VAL A 94 -17.25 2.94 34.96
CA VAL A 94 -17.17 1.46 34.99
C VAL A 94 -17.84 0.83 33.76
N SER A 95 -19.00 1.34 33.35
CA SER A 95 -19.75 0.87 32.16
C SER A 95 -19.39 1.57 30.84
N ASN A 96 -18.54 2.60 30.86
CA ASN A 96 -18.25 3.42 29.68
C ASN A 96 -16.77 3.79 29.65
N ARG A 97 -15.94 2.83 29.24
CA ARG A 97 -14.49 3.00 29.07
C ARG A 97 -14.11 3.23 27.62
N ASN A 98 -12.87 3.67 27.41
CA ASN A 98 -12.28 3.61 26.08
C ASN A 98 -12.30 2.17 25.58
N SER A 99 -12.58 2.00 24.30
CA SER A 99 -12.55 0.68 23.66
C SER A 99 -11.87 0.76 22.31
N MET A 100 -11.30 -0.36 21.87
CA MET A 100 -10.74 -0.50 20.54
C MET A 100 -11.66 -1.43 19.75
N ILE A 101 -12.15 -0.97 18.61
CA ILE A 101 -12.78 -1.87 17.63
C ILE A 101 -11.66 -2.42 16.77
N HIS A 102 -11.55 -3.75 16.76
CA HIS A 102 -10.69 -4.51 15.86
C HIS A 102 -11.57 -5.03 14.74
N ALA A 103 -11.29 -4.58 13.52
CA ALA A 103 -12.04 -4.98 12.35
C ALA A 103 -11.09 -5.20 11.17
N THR A 104 -11.58 -5.76 10.07
CA THR A 104 -10.77 -6.04 8.87
C THR A 104 -11.41 -5.35 7.69
N ASN A 105 -10.66 -4.48 7.02
CA ASN A 105 -11.12 -3.84 5.79
C ASN A 105 -10.72 -4.69 4.59
N VAL A 106 -11.58 -4.76 3.58
CA VAL A 106 -11.36 -5.61 2.41
C VAL A 106 -11.69 -4.83 1.13
N ALA A 107 -10.88 -5.07 0.10
CA ALA A 107 -11.19 -4.69 -1.27
C ALA A 107 -10.96 -5.87 -2.23
N VAL A 108 -11.81 -5.97 -3.24
CA VAL A 108 -11.63 -6.86 -4.39
C VAL A 108 -11.09 -6.01 -5.53
N ILE A 109 -10.02 -6.46 -6.17
CA ILE A 109 -9.37 -5.71 -7.25
C ILE A 109 -9.30 -6.60 -8.48
N GLY A 110 -9.79 -6.08 -9.60
CA GLY A 110 -9.79 -6.76 -10.89
C GLY A 110 -8.39 -6.81 -11.51
N ILE A 111 -8.12 -7.86 -12.27
CA ILE A 111 -6.92 -8.05 -13.06
C ILE A 111 -7.34 -8.08 -14.53
N SER A 112 -6.81 -7.17 -15.34
CA SER A 112 -7.22 -6.93 -16.73
C SER A 112 -6.81 -8.04 -17.69
N GLU A 113 -5.67 -8.69 -17.43
CA GLU A 113 -5.08 -9.67 -18.33
C GLU A 113 -4.80 -10.99 -17.63
N GLY A 114 -5.06 -12.08 -18.35
CA GLY A 114 -4.77 -13.44 -17.92
C GLY A 114 -5.88 -14.40 -18.32
N ASP A 115 -5.52 -15.66 -18.50
CA ASP A 115 -6.48 -16.74 -18.75
C ASP A 115 -7.06 -17.19 -17.41
N LYS A 116 -8.33 -16.86 -17.16
CA LYS A 116 -8.99 -17.15 -15.88
C LYS A 116 -8.97 -18.63 -15.53
N GLU A 117 -9.19 -19.50 -16.51
CA GLU A 117 -9.24 -20.94 -16.29
C GLU A 117 -7.88 -21.47 -15.83
N LYS A 118 -6.79 -21.02 -16.46
CA LYS A 118 -5.42 -21.43 -16.10
C LYS A 118 -4.92 -20.81 -14.79
N VAL A 119 -5.38 -19.60 -14.45
CA VAL A 119 -4.99 -18.94 -13.20
C VAL A 119 -5.72 -19.54 -12.01
N GLU A 120 -7.01 -19.85 -12.17
CA GLU A 120 -7.84 -20.43 -11.12
C GLU A 120 -7.76 -21.96 -11.05
N ASP A 121 -6.92 -22.60 -11.88
CA ASP A 121 -6.67 -24.05 -11.88
C ASP A 121 -6.01 -24.50 -10.57
N LEU A 122 -6.83 -25.09 -9.70
CA LEU A 122 -6.40 -25.58 -8.40
C LEU A 122 -5.49 -26.79 -8.54
N ASP A 123 -5.79 -27.73 -9.43
CA ASP A 123 -5.03 -28.96 -9.56
C ASP A 123 -3.61 -28.69 -10.06
N ALA A 124 -3.46 -27.79 -11.05
CA ALA A 124 -2.15 -27.35 -11.51
C ALA A 124 -1.33 -26.65 -10.41
N PHE A 125 -1.99 -25.87 -9.54
CA PHE A 125 -1.34 -25.25 -8.38
C PHE A 125 -0.94 -26.29 -7.32
N LEU A 126 -1.83 -27.21 -6.99
CA LEU A 126 -1.55 -28.27 -5.99
C LEU A 126 -0.48 -29.24 -6.47
N ALA A 127 -0.39 -29.52 -7.77
CA ALA A 127 0.64 -30.36 -8.37
C ALA A 127 2.07 -29.82 -8.17
N LYS A 128 2.23 -28.51 -7.96
CA LYS A 128 3.52 -27.87 -7.65
C LYS A 128 3.89 -27.96 -6.17
N ARG A 129 2.99 -28.41 -5.29
CA ARG A 129 3.29 -28.52 -3.86
C ARG A 129 4.37 -29.57 -3.63
N GLY A 130 5.28 -29.24 -2.72
CA GLY A 130 6.42 -30.10 -2.40
C GLY A 130 7.66 -29.84 -3.26
N ASP A 131 7.52 -29.16 -4.41
CA ASP A 131 8.66 -28.82 -5.28
C ASP A 131 9.72 -27.97 -4.58
N ARG A 132 9.33 -27.24 -3.53
CA ARG A 132 10.19 -26.46 -2.65
C ARG A 132 11.25 -27.32 -1.93
N ILE A 133 11.09 -28.64 -1.84
CA ILE A 133 12.13 -29.53 -1.27
C ILE A 133 13.47 -29.42 -2.03
N ARG A 134 13.43 -28.99 -3.29
CA ARG A 134 14.61 -28.76 -4.14
C ARG A 134 15.27 -27.39 -3.91
N ALA A 135 14.70 -26.54 -3.07
CA ALA A 135 15.20 -25.19 -2.84
C ALA A 135 16.57 -25.20 -2.16
N THR A 136 17.48 -24.37 -2.67
CA THR A 136 18.82 -24.19 -2.14
C THR A 136 19.10 -22.72 -1.85
N PHE A 137 20.15 -22.42 -1.08
CA PHE A 137 20.54 -21.04 -0.82
C PHE A 137 20.91 -20.26 -2.10
N ALA A 138 21.38 -20.96 -3.14
CA ALA A 138 21.69 -20.35 -4.43
C ALA A 138 20.45 -19.72 -5.09
N ASP A 139 19.25 -20.17 -4.76
CA ASP A 139 18.00 -19.67 -5.34
C ASP A 139 17.59 -18.30 -4.82
N VAL A 140 18.03 -17.94 -3.61
CA VAL A 140 17.72 -16.67 -2.96
C VAL A 140 18.90 -15.71 -2.89
N ARG A 141 20.12 -16.21 -3.12
CA ARG A 141 21.33 -15.40 -3.13
C ARG A 141 21.33 -14.46 -4.35
N PRO A 142 21.63 -13.16 -4.19
CA PRO A 142 21.84 -12.27 -5.33
C PRO A 142 22.94 -12.79 -6.27
N THR A 143 22.66 -12.80 -7.58
CA THR A 143 23.62 -13.22 -8.61
C THR A 143 24.49 -12.04 -9.07
N LYS A 144 25.50 -12.31 -9.92
CA LYS A 144 26.30 -11.25 -10.55
C LYS A 144 25.43 -10.32 -11.41
N GLU A 145 24.51 -10.93 -12.17
CA GLU A 145 23.54 -10.21 -13.00
C GLU A 145 22.61 -9.32 -12.14
N ASP A 146 22.15 -9.81 -10.98
CA ASP A 146 21.38 -8.98 -10.05
C ASP A 146 22.20 -7.77 -9.57
N GLY A 147 23.49 -7.96 -9.30
CA GLY A 147 24.41 -6.87 -8.91
C GLY A 147 24.65 -5.87 -10.04
N GLU A 148 24.81 -6.34 -11.28
CA GLU A 148 24.94 -5.49 -12.47
C GLU A 148 23.69 -4.66 -12.71
N HIS A 149 22.53 -5.28 -12.58
CA HIS A 149 21.24 -4.62 -12.68
C HIS A 149 21.09 -3.52 -11.61
N MET A 150 21.41 -3.82 -10.35
CA MET A 150 21.35 -2.82 -9.27
C MET A 150 22.31 -1.65 -9.51
N ARG A 151 23.51 -1.90 -10.03
CA ARG A 151 24.47 -0.84 -10.34
C ARG A 151 23.94 0.12 -11.39
N GLN A 152 23.42 -0.40 -12.50
CA GLN A 152 22.83 0.42 -13.56
C GLN A 152 21.61 1.21 -13.04
N ALA A 153 20.78 0.58 -12.21
CA ALA A 153 19.65 1.26 -11.57
C ALA A 153 20.13 2.37 -10.62
N PHE A 154 21.18 2.14 -9.83
CA PHE A 154 21.77 3.15 -8.95
C PHE A 154 22.32 4.35 -9.72
N GLU A 155 23.02 4.11 -10.83
CA GLU A 155 23.50 5.16 -11.73
C GLU A 155 22.35 6.04 -12.24
N CYS A 156 21.26 5.42 -12.68
CA CYS A 156 20.08 6.14 -13.16
C CYS A 156 19.42 6.98 -12.05
N ILE A 157 19.22 6.40 -10.86
CA ILE A 157 18.63 7.12 -9.71
C ILE A 157 19.53 8.29 -9.27
N ILE A 158 20.85 8.10 -9.24
CA ILE A 158 21.81 9.18 -8.93
C ILE A 158 21.70 10.29 -9.97
N ALA A 159 21.74 9.94 -11.26
CA ALA A 159 21.65 10.90 -12.34
C ALA A 159 20.33 11.69 -12.32
N GLU A 160 19.22 11.01 -12.03
CA GLU A 160 17.91 11.64 -11.84
C GLU A 160 17.95 12.63 -10.67
N PHE A 161 18.47 12.22 -9.51
CA PHE A 161 18.54 13.08 -8.33
C PHE A 161 19.40 14.32 -8.58
N LEU A 162 20.55 14.18 -9.26
CA LEU A 162 21.38 15.31 -9.65
C LEU A 162 20.65 16.23 -10.65
N GLY A 163 19.99 15.67 -11.66
CA GLY A 163 19.20 16.44 -12.63
C GLY A 163 18.00 17.18 -12.02
N HIS A 164 17.46 16.71 -10.89
CA HIS A 164 16.35 17.35 -10.19
C HIS A 164 16.78 18.31 -9.08
N TYR A 165 17.87 18.03 -8.38
CA TYR A 165 18.21 18.72 -7.12
C TYR A 165 19.57 19.42 -7.11
N ALA A 166 20.41 19.26 -8.14
CA ALA A 166 21.68 20.00 -8.17
C ALA A 166 21.44 21.51 -8.26
N PRO A 167 22.23 22.33 -7.55
CA PRO A 167 22.17 23.79 -7.67
C PRO A 167 22.35 24.22 -9.13
N GLY A 168 21.47 25.08 -9.63
CA GLY A 168 21.49 25.51 -11.03
C GLY A 168 21.02 24.46 -12.05
N SER A 169 20.61 23.26 -11.63
CA SER A 169 20.13 22.21 -12.57
C SER A 169 19.00 22.69 -13.47
N LYS A 170 18.07 23.50 -12.93
CA LYS A 170 16.93 24.05 -13.66
C LYS A 170 17.32 24.91 -14.88
N SER A 171 18.50 25.51 -14.90
CA SER A 171 18.99 26.33 -16.02
C SER A 171 19.85 25.54 -17.02
N TRP A 172 20.02 24.23 -16.85
CA TRP A 172 20.76 23.42 -17.83
C TRP A 172 19.96 23.28 -19.13
N SER A 173 20.57 23.70 -20.24
CA SER A 173 19.92 23.76 -21.56
C SER A 173 19.37 22.42 -22.04
N ARG A 174 20.02 21.30 -21.70
CA ARG A 174 19.62 19.93 -22.10
C ARG A 174 19.05 19.10 -20.95
N ARG A 175 18.55 19.74 -19.89
CA ARG A 175 18.03 19.04 -18.70
C ARG A 175 16.95 18.01 -19.04
N THR A 176 15.94 18.42 -19.83
CA THR A 176 14.80 17.56 -20.17
C THR A 176 15.24 16.35 -20.98
N GLU A 177 16.05 16.57 -22.02
CA GLU A 177 16.62 15.50 -22.85
C GLU A 177 17.45 14.51 -22.01
N MET A 178 18.25 15.02 -21.07
CA MET A 178 19.04 14.20 -20.15
C MET A 178 18.13 13.34 -19.26
N LEU A 179 17.09 13.92 -18.65
CA LEU A 179 16.14 13.17 -17.82
C LEU A 179 15.38 12.11 -18.62
N GLU A 180 14.95 12.40 -19.84
CA GLU A 180 14.32 11.41 -20.71
C GLU A 180 15.25 10.26 -21.07
N LYS A 181 16.53 10.54 -21.34
CA LYS A 181 17.55 9.51 -21.57
C LYS A 181 17.77 8.66 -20.33
N ILE A 182 17.80 9.26 -19.14
CA ILE A 182 17.93 8.53 -17.87
C ILE A 182 16.74 7.59 -17.68
N THR A 183 15.51 8.09 -17.86
CA THR A 183 14.29 7.27 -17.74
C THR A 183 14.31 6.07 -18.71
N LYS A 184 14.79 6.27 -19.93
CA LYS A 184 14.96 5.19 -20.93
C LYS A 184 16.09 4.21 -20.60
N SER A 185 17.11 4.66 -19.87
CA SER A 185 18.27 3.85 -19.47
C SER A 185 18.04 3.05 -18.20
N MET A 186 17.00 3.38 -17.42
CA MET A 186 16.61 2.65 -16.22
C MET A 186 16.31 1.19 -16.59
N PRO A 187 17.02 0.21 -15.99
CA PRO A 187 16.83 -1.18 -16.35
C PRO A 187 15.45 -1.67 -15.88
N ARG A 188 14.70 -2.31 -16.79
CA ARG A 188 13.35 -2.84 -16.56
C ARG A 188 13.33 -4.36 -16.64
N ASN A 189 12.40 -5.00 -15.96
CA ASN A 189 12.24 -6.46 -15.97
C ASN A 189 10.77 -6.87 -15.82
N ARG A 190 10.05 -6.92 -16.94
CA ARG A 190 8.59 -7.17 -16.99
C ARG A 190 7.77 -6.06 -16.27
N PRO A 191 7.93 -4.78 -16.65
CA PRO A 191 7.01 -3.73 -16.23
C PRO A 191 5.62 -3.97 -16.84
N LEU A 192 4.57 -3.54 -16.12
CA LEU A 192 3.20 -3.57 -16.63
C LEU A 192 2.88 -2.30 -17.43
N GLU A 193 2.06 -2.46 -18.47
CA GLU A 193 1.53 -1.32 -19.22
C GLU A 193 0.56 -0.51 -18.35
N PRO A 194 0.60 0.84 -18.39
CA PRO A 194 -0.26 1.67 -17.57
C PRO A 194 -1.75 1.50 -17.90
N GLU A 195 -2.54 1.14 -16.90
CA GLU A 195 -3.99 0.98 -17.02
C GLU A 195 -4.71 1.44 -15.75
N VAL A 196 -6.01 1.71 -15.85
CA VAL A 196 -6.83 2.03 -14.68
C VAL A 196 -7.25 0.73 -14.02
N SER A 197 -6.84 0.54 -12.76
CA SER A 197 -7.22 -0.65 -11.99
C SER A 197 -8.69 -0.59 -11.57
N ASP A 198 -9.40 -1.70 -11.73
CA ASP A 198 -10.77 -1.85 -11.24
C ASP A 198 -10.77 -2.20 -9.74
N THR A 199 -11.02 -1.21 -8.87
CA THR A 199 -11.03 -1.40 -7.42
C THR A 199 -12.45 -1.38 -6.84
N ARG A 200 -12.87 -2.48 -6.21
CA ARG A 200 -14.20 -2.65 -5.58
C ARG A 200 -14.06 -2.87 -4.07
N PRO A 201 -14.05 -1.80 -3.25
CA PRO A 201 -14.04 -1.98 -1.80
C PRO A 201 -15.34 -2.64 -1.34
N THR A 202 -15.24 -3.66 -0.49
CA THR A 202 -16.39 -4.40 0.08
C THR A 202 -16.73 -3.98 1.51
N GLY A 203 -15.85 -3.16 2.09
CA GLY A 203 -16.00 -2.61 3.43
C GLY A 203 -15.45 -3.45 4.55
N VAL A 204 -15.88 -3.11 5.76
CA VAL A 204 -15.25 -3.56 6.99
C VAL A 204 -16.01 -4.73 7.60
N PHE A 205 -15.31 -5.83 7.80
CA PHE A 205 -15.76 -7.03 8.49
C PHE A 205 -15.45 -6.88 9.98
N ASN A 206 -16.41 -7.21 10.85
CA ASN A 206 -16.23 -7.13 12.31
C ASN A 206 -15.50 -8.37 12.83
N VAL A 207 -14.31 -8.62 12.30
CA VAL A 207 -13.44 -9.76 12.61
C VAL A 207 -12.04 -9.23 12.86
N ASN A 208 -11.32 -9.84 13.80
CA ASN A 208 -9.92 -9.53 14.09
C ASN A 208 -8.99 -10.52 13.39
N GLU A 209 -8.58 -10.17 12.18
CA GLU A 209 -7.69 -10.95 11.32
C GLU A 209 -6.26 -11.10 11.87
N GLY A 210 -5.87 -10.31 12.88
CA GLY A 210 -4.62 -10.45 13.63
C GLY A 210 -4.46 -11.77 14.39
N SER A 211 -5.46 -12.67 14.35
CA SER A 211 -5.41 -14.01 14.93
C SER A 211 -5.67 -15.10 13.88
N LYS A 212 -5.15 -16.31 14.11
CA LYS A 212 -5.40 -17.48 13.25
C LYS A 212 -6.89 -17.76 13.05
N LYS A 213 -7.67 -17.70 14.15
CA LYS A 213 -9.14 -17.86 14.11
C LYS A 213 -9.81 -16.75 13.30
N GLY A 214 -9.29 -15.53 13.40
CA GLY A 214 -9.78 -14.39 12.65
C GLY A 214 -9.60 -14.53 11.14
N ILE A 215 -8.43 -14.99 10.67
CA ILE A 215 -8.23 -15.25 9.23
C ILE A 215 -9.23 -16.26 8.69
N ILE A 216 -9.47 -17.36 9.41
CA ILE A 216 -10.43 -18.38 9.00
C ILE A 216 -11.82 -17.74 8.89
N GLN A 217 -12.23 -16.98 9.91
CA GLN A 217 -13.51 -16.27 9.92
C GLN A 217 -13.63 -15.23 8.80
N VAL A 218 -12.55 -14.52 8.43
CA VAL A 218 -12.55 -13.60 7.30
C VAL A 218 -12.81 -14.36 6.01
N ILE A 219 -12.17 -15.50 5.79
CA ILE A 219 -12.33 -16.30 4.58
C ILE A 219 -13.75 -16.90 4.48
N ASP A 220 -14.30 -17.41 5.58
CA ASP A 220 -15.70 -17.87 5.64
C ASP A 220 -16.69 -16.72 5.34
N GLN A 221 -16.40 -15.51 5.84
CA GLN A 221 -17.22 -14.32 5.56
C GLN A 221 -17.07 -13.82 4.12
N LEU A 222 -15.90 -14.00 3.49
CA LEU A 222 -15.70 -13.65 2.09
C LEU A 222 -16.43 -14.63 1.17
N GLN A 223 -16.34 -15.92 1.46
CA GLN A 223 -17.07 -16.95 0.73
C GLN A 223 -18.58 -16.73 0.86
N SER A 224 -19.12 -16.61 2.07
CA SER A 224 -20.57 -16.38 2.26
C SER A 224 -21.08 -15.09 1.60
N LYS A 225 -20.31 -14.00 1.63
CA LYS A 225 -20.68 -12.76 0.93
C LYS A 225 -20.57 -12.84 -0.58
N SER A 226 -19.74 -13.73 -1.13
CA SER A 226 -19.63 -13.91 -2.58
C SER A 226 -20.85 -14.58 -3.21
N MET A 227 -21.75 -15.14 -2.40
CA MET A 227 -22.90 -15.95 -2.81
C MET A 227 -22.55 -17.27 -3.53
N LEU A 228 -21.26 -17.61 -3.63
CA LEU A 228 -20.80 -18.91 -4.12
C LEU A 228 -20.91 -19.98 -3.03
N THR A 229 -21.13 -21.24 -3.41
CA THR A 229 -21.08 -22.36 -2.45
C THR A 229 -19.65 -22.59 -1.96
N GLU A 230 -19.47 -23.37 -0.88
CA GLU A 230 -18.13 -23.72 -0.41
C GLU A 230 -17.35 -24.52 -1.46
N GLU A 231 -18.03 -25.38 -2.22
CA GLU A 231 -17.46 -26.19 -3.28
C GLU A 231 -17.02 -25.32 -4.48
N GLU A 232 -17.84 -24.38 -4.92
CA GLU A 232 -17.50 -23.44 -6.00
C GLU A 232 -16.35 -22.51 -5.61
N TRP A 233 -16.33 -22.04 -4.36
CA TRP A 233 -15.26 -21.21 -3.86
C TRP A 233 -13.93 -21.98 -3.76
N SER A 234 -13.99 -23.19 -3.20
CA SER A 234 -12.81 -23.98 -2.88
C SER A 234 -12.24 -24.79 -4.05
N SER A 235 -13.01 -25.01 -5.12
CA SER A 235 -12.53 -25.65 -6.36
C SER A 235 -11.60 -24.78 -7.21
N LYS A 236 -11.46 -23.49 -6.88
CA LYS A 236 -10.69 -22.50 -7.64
C LYS A 236 -9.61 -21.86 -6.79
N VAL A 237 -8.47 -21.54 -7.39
CA VAL A 237 -7.42 -20.76 -6.70
C VAL A 237 -7.93 -19.35 -6.38
N ARG A 238 -7.77 -18.92 -5.13
CA ARG A 238 -8.13 -17.59 -4.64
C ARG A 238 -6.89 -16.82 -4.23
N MET A 239 -6.59 -15.75 -4.96
CA MET A 239 -5.47 -14.86 -4.68
C MET A 239 -5.83 -13.90 -3.55
N MET A 240 -5.07 -13.96 -2.45
CA MET A 240 -5.29 -13.14 -1.28
C MET A 240 -4.02 -12.40 -0.87
N GLN A 241 -4.13 -11.10 -0.64
CA GLN A 241 -3.02 -10.24 -0.28
C GLN A 241 -3.18 -9.67 1.14
N GLY A 242 -2.08 -9.62 1.88
CA GLY A 242 -2.02 -9.01 3.21
C GLY A 242 -0.59 -8.80 3.70
N ASP A 243 -0.45 -8.29 4.93
CA ASP A 243 0.85 -8.03 5.52
C ASP A 243 1.58 -9.33 5.94
N TRP A 244 2.72 -9.20 6.62
CA TRP A 244 3.45 -10.35 7.15
C TRP A 244 2.62 -11.16 8.15
N LEU A 245 1.88 -10.51 9.05
CA LEU A 245 1.11 -11.22 10.08
C LEU A 245 -0.03 -12.00 9.44
N THR A 246 -0.73 -11.41 8.47
CA THR A 246 -1.71 -12.08 7.62
C THR A 246 -1.12 -13.32 6.96
N SER A 247 0.00 -13.11 6.27
CA SER A 247 0.74 -14.15 5.56
C SER A 247 1.17 -15.30 6.49
N ASN A 248 1.66 -14.98 7.68
CA ASN A 248 2.12 -15.96 8.66
C ASN A 248 0.95 -16.74 9.29
N ASN A 249 -0.12 -16.04 9.68
CA ASN A 249 -1.30 -16.65 10.27
C ASN A 249 -1.99 -17.59 9.27
N LEU A 250 -2.04 -17.22 7.99
CA LEU A 250 -2.61 -18.04 6.92
C LEU A 250 -1.80 -19.33 6.69
N ARG A 251 -0.46 -19.25 6.61
CA ARG A 251 0.41 -20.43 6.53
C ARG A 251 0.27 -21.34 7.74
N THR A 252 0.12 -20.76 8.92
CA THR A 252 -0.03 -21.51 10.17
C THR A 252 -1.39 -22.20 10.23
N ALA A 253 -2.47 -21.51 9.86
CA ALA A 253 -3.81 -22.07 9.78
C ALA A 253 -3.87 -23.27 8.82
N ARG A 254 -3.26 -23.17 7.63
CA ARG A 254 -3.15 -24.30 6.68
C ARG A 254 -2.42 -25.49 7.29
N ARG A 255 -1.29 -25.26 7.97
CA ARG A 255 -0.46 -26.32 8.58
C ARG A 255 -1.21 -27.08 9.67
N GLU A 256 -1.94 -26.35 10.52
CA GLU A 256 -2.72 -26.93 11.62
C GLU A 256 -3.98 -27.65 11.12
N ARG A 257 -4.43 -27.34 9.92
CA ARG A 257 -5.67 -27.87 9.32
C ARG A 257 -5.39 -28.86 8.20
N LYS A 258 -4.16 -29.34 8.04
CA LYS A 258 -3.75 -30.24 6.94
C LYS A 258 -4.57 -31.54 6.86
N ASP A 259 -5.03 -32.03 8.01
CA ASP A 259 -5.75 -33.31 8.14
C ASP A 259 -7.28 -33.14 8.05
N ASN A 260 -7.77 -31.91 7.80
CA ASN A 260 -9.20 -31.66 7.64
C ASN A 260 -9.74 -32.26 6.33
N VAL A 261 -11.05 -32.53 6.30
CA VAL A 261 -11.71 -33.27 5.21
C VAL A 261 -11.87 -32.45 3.92
N SER A 262 -12.28 -31.18 4.01
CA SER A 262 -12.59 -30.37 2.81
C SER A 262 -11.46 -29.43 2.40
N VAL A 263 -11.35 -29.13 1.11
CA VAL A 263 -10.37 -28.16 0.56
C VAL A 263 -10.57 -26.77 1.20
N MET A 264 -11.82 -26.35 1.35
CA MET A 264 -12.19 -25.10 2.03
C MET A 264 -11.63 -25.05 3.45
N THR A 265 -11.84 -26.11 4.23
CA THR A 265 -11.37 -26.16 5.61
C THR A 265 -9.86 -26.31 5.71
N ARG A 266 -9.17 -26.96 4.76
CA ARG A 266 -7.70 -26.97 4.69
C ARG A 266 -7.10 -25.67 4.15
N MET A 267 -7.93 -24.83 3.52
CA MET A 267 -7.58 -23.54 2.92
C MET A 267 -6.51 -23.67 1.83
N GLU A 268 -6.57 -24.77 1.09
CA GLU A 268 -5.54 -25.13 0.10
C GLU A 268 -5.64 -24.33 -1.20
N ASN A 269 -6.85 -23.86 -1.47
CA ASN A 269 -7.20 -23.05 -2.61
C ASN A 269 -6.72 -21.60 -2.49
N VAL A 270 -6.31 -21.16 -1.29
CA VAL A 270 -5.83 -19.80 -1.10
C VAL A 270 -4.34 -19.72 -1.42
N VAL A 271 -4.00 -18.90 -2.42
CA VAL A 271 -2.61 -18.48 -2.67
C VAL A 271 -2.42 -17.10 -2.04
N GLN A 272 -1.40 -16.99 -1.19
CA GLN A 272 -1.13 -15.73 -0.49
C GLN A 272 -0.10 -14.91 -1.23
N LEU A 273 -0.26 -13.60 -1.15
CA LEU A 273 0.64 -12.59 -1.66
C LEU A 273 0.99 -11.62 -0.54
N SER A 274 2.26 -11.46 -0.22
CA SER A 274 2.66 -10.46 0.78
C SER A 274 2.71 -9.06 0.17
N ALA A 275 2.32 -8.09 0.98
CA ALA A 275 2.02 -6.76 0.50
C ALA A 275 3.23 -5.81 0.46
N LEU A 276 3.42 -5.10 -0.66
CA LEU A 276 4.66 -4.39 -0.99
C LEU A 276 4.89 -3.12 -0.17
N TRP A 277 3.85 -2.34 0.17
CA TRP A 277 4.04 -1.12 0.95
C TRP A 277 4.58 -1.45 2.36
N HIS A 278 4.16 -2.57 2.93
CA HIS A 278 4.74 -3.06 4.18
C HIS A 278 6.23 -3.44 4.08
N PHE A 279 6.71 -3.93 2.93
CA PHE A 279 8.15 -4.09 2.69
C PHE A 279 8.87 -2.73 2.65
N ALA A 280 8.31 -1.75 1.93
CA ALA A 280 8.86 -0.40 1.89
C ALA A 280 8.91 0.23 3.30
N LEU A 281 7.84 0.06 4.09
CA LEU A 281 7.77 0.50 5.48
C LEU A 281 8.90 -0.12 6.31
N ASN A 282 9.08 -1.44 6.22
CA ASN A 282 10.14 -2.13 6.95
C ASN A 282 11.54 -1.73 6.46
N ALA A 283 11.72 -1.46 5.17
CA ALA A 283 12.97 -0.93 4.63
C ALA A 283 13.29 0.46 5.17
N THR A 284 12.30 1.35 5.34
CA THR A 284 12.53 2.64 6.00
C THR A 284 12.92 2.47 7.47
N HIS A 285 12.28 1.54 8.18
CA HIS A 285 12.62 1.23 9.58
C HIS A 285 14.03 0.64 9.68
N MET A 286 14.40 -0.21 8.73
CA MET A 286 15.75 -0.78 8.60
C MET A 286 16.79 0.33 8.46
N ILE A 287 16.62 1.20 7.45
CA ILE A 287 17.57 2.28 7.13
C ILE A 287 17.68 3.25 8.30
N VAL A 288 16.55 3.66 8.89
CA VAL A 288 16.57 4.52 10.07
C VAL A 288 17.34 3.84 11.19
N ARG A 289 16.97 2.62 11.61
CA ARG A 289 17.64 1.94 12.72
C ARG A 289 19.14 1.72 12.49
N THR A 290 19.55 1.32 11.29
CA THR A 290 20.96 1.06 10.96
C THR A 290 21.80 2.34 10.94
N HIS A 291 21.23 3.45 10.45
CA HIS A 291 21.96 4.68 10.19
C HIS A 291 21.61 5.84 11.13
N PHE A 292 20.73 5.65 12.12
CA PHE A 292 20.31 6.74 13.01
C PHE A 292 21.46 7.29 13.82
N ARG A 293 22.21 6.41 14.51
CA ARG A 293 23.38 6.65 15.39
C ARG A 293 23.30 7.93 16.25
N ASN A 294 24.32 8.17 17.07
CA ASN A 294 24.39 9.40 17.86
C ASN A 294 25.02 10.52 17.02
N ALA A 295 24.32 11.65 16.90
CA ALA A 295 24.73 12.80 16.08
C ALA A 295 26.07 13.41 16.51
N ILE A 296 26.43 13.31 17.80
CA ILE A 296 27.68 13.87 18.33
C ILE A 296 28.87 13.00 17.94
N SER A 297 28.74 11.68 18.06
CA SER A 297 29.83 10.74 17.74
C SER A 297 29.97 10.49 16.24
N ASP A 298 28.87 10.68 15.49
CA ASP A 298 28.80 10.37 14.07
C ASP A 298 28.03 11.48 13.33
N PRO A 299 28.75 12.48 12.82
CA PRO A 299 28.16 13.56 12.02
C PRO A 299 27.51 13.06 10.73
N ALA A 300 27.91 11.89 10.22
CA ALA A 300 27.35 11.25 9.03
C ALA A 300 26.08 10.44 9.33
N SER A 301 25.52 10.55 10.53
CA SER A 301 24.32 9.83 10.95
C SER A 301 23.01 10.49 10.50
N LEU A 302 21.93 9.71 10.41
CA LEU A 302 20.59 10.24 10.14
C LEU A 302 20.07 11.10 11.30
N SER A 303 20.51 10.87 12.53
CA SER A 303 20.17 11.71 13.67
C SER A 303 20.72 13.13 13.50
N ALA A 304 21.97 13.27 13.04
CA ALA A 304 22.56 14.59 12.71
C ALA A 304 21.73 15.33 11.65
N HIS A 305 21.38 14.63 10.56
CA HIS A 305 20.53 15.20 9.50
C HIS A 305 19.11 15.52 9.97
N LYS A 306 18.52 14.70 10.86
CA LYS A 306 17.21 14.95 11.47
C LYS A 306 17.23 16.23 12.32
N GLY A 307 18.30 16.44 13.10
CA GLY A 307 18.54 17.63 13.90
C GLY A 307 18.69 18.88 13.04
N LEU A 308 19.53 18.80 11.99
CA LEU A 308 19.73 19.90 11.03
C LEU A 308 18.42 20.34 10.36
N LEU A 309 17.58 19.38 9.99
CA LEU A 309 16.28 19.62 9.37
C LEU A 309 15.15 19.90 10.38
N ARG A 310 15.45 19.98 11.68
CA ARG A 310 14.51 20.27 12.78
C ARG A 310 13.25 19.38 12.77
N ARG A 311 13.41 18.09 12.48
CA ARG A 311 12.28 17.14 12.41
C ARG A 311 11.95 16.55 13.78
N THR A 312 10.66 16.48 14.13
CA THR A 312 10.17 16.21 15.50
C THR A 312 9.58 14.82 15.74
N TRP A 313 9.66 13.88 14.80
CA TRP A 313 9.11 12.53 14.96
C TRP A 313 10.03 11.56 15.71
N ASP A 314 9.43 10.50 16.28
CA ASP A 314 10.09 9.43 17.05
C ASP A 314 10.81 8.43 16.13
N ALA A 315 12.12 8.24 16.35
CA ALA A 315 12.94 7.34 15.55
C ALA A 315 12.75 5.85 15.88
N ASN A 316 12.20 5.52 17.03
CA ASN A 316 11.91 4.13 17.41
C ASN A 316 10.65 3.60 16.71
N LYS A 317 9.71 4.50 16.39
CA LYS A 317 8.50 4.20 15.61
C LYS A 317 8.33 5.23 14.50
N PRO A 318 9.24 5.21 13.50
CA PRO A 318 9.31 6.28 12.54
C PRO A 318 8.09 6.23 11.61
N ASN A 319 7.42 7.39 11.48
CA ASN A 319 6.35 7.55 10.51
C ASN A 319 6.91 7.38 9.10
N TYR A 320 6.27 6.54 8.28
CA TYR A 320 6.74 6.20 6.94
C TYR A 320 7.11 7.41 6.08
N ALA A 321 6.18 8.35 5.92
CA ALA A 321 6.37 9.53 5.07
C ALA A 321 7.50 10.42 5.59
N ALA A 322 7.57 10.61 6.91
CA ALA A 322 8.57 11.44 7.54
C ALA A 322 9.98 10.81 7.50
N ALA A 323 10.06 9.48 7.63
CA ALA A 323 11.30 8.71 7.51
C ALA A 323 11.80 8.68 6.07
N LYS A 324 10.93 8.33 5.11
CA LYS A 324 11.22 8.36 3.67
C LYS A 324 11.74 9.71 3.23
N ALA A 325 11.10 10.81 3.65
CA ALA A 325 11.57 12.15 3.33
C ALA A 325 12.94 12.46 3.95
N LEU A 326 13.31 11.86 5.09
CA LEU A 326 14.61 12.11 5.74
C LEU A 326 15.70 11.36 5.00
N ILE A 327 15.44 10.10 4.66
CA ILE A 327 16.31 9.27 3.82
C ILE A 327 16.56 9.97 2.48
N CYS A 328 15.50 10.46 1.83
CA CYS A 328 15.60 11.21 0.59
C CYS A 328 16.49 12.45 0.72
N HIS A 329 16.21 13.35 1.67
CA HIS A 329 17.01 14.56 1.85
C HIS A 329 18.47 14.25 2.21
N SER A 330 18.69 13.23 3.05
CA SER A 330 20.03 12.77 3.42
C SER A 330 20.79 12.22 2.21
N LEU A 331 20.13 11.44 1.35
CA LEU A 331 20.73 10.91 0.14
C LEU A 331 21.07 12.05 -0.83
N ILE A 332 20.14 12.96 -1.12
CA ILE A 332 20.38 14.12 -1.99
C ILE A 332 21.59 14.92 -1.48
N ALA A 333 21.64 15.24 -0.19
CA ALA A 333 22.74 16.02 0.38
C ALA A 333 24.11 15.34 0.20
N ARG A 334 24.17 14.01 0.40
CA ARG A 334 25.39 13.23 0.19
C ARG A 334 25.76 13.14 -1.28
N LEU A 335 24.80 12.91 -2.18
CA LEU A 335 25.07 12.88 -3.62
C LEU A 335 25.60 14.23 -4.13
N LEU A 336 25.08 15.36 -3.63
CA LEU A 336 25.57 16.69 -3.99
C LEU A 336 26.97 16.98 -3.44
N ARG A 337 27.32 16.42 -2.28
CA ARG A 337 28.70 16.44 -1.75
C ARG A 337 29.63 15.53 -2.56
N CYS A 338 29.11 14.41 -3.05
CA CYS A 338 29.86 13.31 -3.66
C CYS A 338 29.83 13.32 -5.20
N VAL A 339 29.55 14.45 -5.88
CA VAL A 339 29.48 14.53 -7.36
C VAL A 339 30.75 14.02 -8.08
N MET A 340 31.82 13.71 -7.34
CA MET A 340 32.97 12.94 -7.83
C MET A 340 32.91 11.45 -7.44
N ILE A 341 32.29 10.68 -8.34
CA ILE A 341 32.54 9.25 -8.69
C ILE A 341 31.61 8.19 -8.05
N VAL A 342 30.61 7.75 -8.84
CA VAL A 342 29.72 6.61 -8.55
C VAL A 342 30.47 5.32 -8.17
N ASP A 343 31.63 5.06 -8.80
CA ASP A 343 32.50 3.89 -8.54
C ASP A 343 33.15 3.87 -7.15
N LYS A 344 33.21 5.01 -6.46
CA LYS A 344 33.81 5.13 -5.13
C LYS A 344 32.81 4.92 -4.00
N PHE A 345 31.51 5.13 -4.24
CA PHE A 345 30.54 5.35 -3.16
C PHE A 345 29.32 4.42 -3.15
N THR A 346 29.16 3.56 -4.15
CA THR A 346 27.99 2.67 -4.24
C THR A 346 28.30 1.20 -3.93
N GLN A 347 29.58 0.85 -3.74
CA GLN A 347 30.03 -0.54 -3.58
C GLN A 347 30.43 -0.86 -2.13
N VAL A 348 30.05 -2.06 -1.69
CA VAL A 348 30.38 -2.59 -0.35
C VAL A 348 31.89 -2.69 -0.12
N ASP A 349 32.66 -3.05 -1.15
CA ASP A 349 34.10 -3.19 -1.04
C ASP A 349 34.79 -1.85 -0.78
N ARG A 350 34.23 -0.73 -1.26
CA ARG A 350 34.73 0.61 -0.96
C ARG A 350 34.53 0.98 0.51
N ALA A 351 33.35 0.65 1.07
CA ALA A 351 33.11 0.83 2.50
C ALA A 351 34.08 0.00 3.35
N ARG A 352 34.38 -1.23 2.93
CA ARG A 352 35.39 -2.08 3.60
C ARG A 352 36.79 -1.49 3.49
N THR A 353 37.17 -0.91 2.35
CA THR A 353 38.46 -0.22 2.19
C THR A 353 38.55 1.01 3.09
N ALA A 354 37.50 1.82 3.16
CA ALA A 354 37.44 2.98 4.05
C ALA A 354 37.57 2.56 5.53
N GLN A 355 36.85 1.52 5.94
CA GLN A 355 36.95 0.96 7.29
C GLN A 355 38.35 0.44 7.60
N LYS A 356 38.99 -0.27 6.65
CA LYS A 356 40.39 -0.71 6.77
C LYS A 356 41.36 0.46 6.89
N ALA A 357 41.05 1.59 6.29
CA ALA A 357 41.83 2.83 6.39
C ALA A 357 41.51 3.65 7.65
N GLY A 358 40.59 3.20 8.50
CA GLY A 358 40.15 3.91 9.71
C GLY A 358 39.15 5.05 9.46
N ASP A 359 38.65 5.20 8.23
CA ASP A 359 37.63 6.20 7.89
C ASP A 359 36.22 5.61 8.04
N ASP A 360 35.80 5.47 9.30
CA ASP A 360 34.49 4.91 9.67
C ASP A 360 33.33 5.79 9.19
N TRP A 361 33.53 7.10 9.09
CA TRP A 361 32.51 8.03 8.61
C TRP A 361 32.25 7.84 7.12
N LEU A 362 33.30 7.78 6.31
CA LEU A 362 33.18 7.48 4.88
C LEU A 362 32.55 6.10 4.66
N ALA A 363 32.99 5.09 5.40
CA ALA A 363 32.41 3.74 5.33
C ALA A 363 30.89 3.79 5.63
N HIS A 364 30.48 4.51 6.67
CA HIS A 364 29.08 4.70 7.02
C HIS A 364 28.30 5.43 5.91
N GLU A 365 28.86 6.49 5.33
CA GLU A 365 28.23 7.21 4.22
C GLU A 365 27.95 6.30 3.02
N ILE A 366 28.92 5.46 2.65
CA ILE A 366 28.81 4.49 1.55
C ILE A 366 27.71 3.46 1.84
N TYR A 367 27.67 2.90 3.04
CA TYR A 367 26.62 1.94 3.42
C TYR A 367 25.22 2.59 3.37
N PHE A 368 25.08 3.81 3.89
CA PHE A 368 23.82 4.53 3.84
C PHE A 368 23.38 4.80 2.39
N MET A 369 24.28 5.27 1.54
CA MET A 369 23.96 5.56 0.14
C MET A 369 23.51 4.30 -0.60
N ARG A 370 24.21 3.17 -0.43
CA ARG A 370 23.81 1.88 -1.00
C ARG A 370 22.39 1.49 -0.57
N ASP A 371 22.10 1.55 0.73
CA ASP A 371 20.81 1.11 1.27
C ASP A 371 19.66 2.04 0.87
N ALA A 372 19.92 3.35 0.83
CA ALA A 372 18.98 4.35 0.35
C ALA A 372 18.71 4.20 -1.16
N LEU A 373 19.75 3.99 -1.98
CA LEU A 373 19.60 3.76 -3.42
C LEU A 373 18.80 2.49 -3.70
N LEU A 374 19.06 1.39 -2.99
CA LEU A 374 18.27 0.17 -3.10
C LEU A 374 16.79 0.40 -2.76
N PHE A 375 16.51 1.22 -1.75
CA PHE A 375 15.14 1.64 -1.43
C PHE A 375 14.51 2.47 -2.54
N PHE A 376 15.24 3.37 -3.20
CA PHE A 376 14.69 4.13 -4.33
C PHE A 376 14.52 3.32 -5.61
N VAL A 377 15.36 2.31 -5.85
CA VAL A 377 15.11 1.31 -6.90
C VAL A 377 13.81 0.56 -6.62
N PHE A 378 13.54 0.23 -5.35
CA PHE A 378 12.25 -0.36 -4.98
C PHE A 378 11.08 0.57 -5.30
N GLU A 379 11.16 1.83 -4.89
CA GLU A 379 10.08 2.80 -5.12
C GLU A 379 9.84 3.09 -6.61
N ASP A 380 10.90 3.17 -7.43
CA ASP A 380 10.77 3.32 -8.88
C ASP A 380 10.07 2.10 -9.50
N ALA A 381 10.49 0.88 -9.15
CA ALA A 381 9.86 -0.31 -9.70
C ALA A 381 8.42 -0.51 -9.19
N VAL A 382 8.05 -0.03 -8.00
CA VAL A 382 6.62 0.08 -7.63
C VAL A 382 5.88 1.09 -8.51
N SER A 383 6.47 2.26 -8.76
CA SER A 383 5.84 3.33 -9.55
C SER A 383 5.61 2.96 -11.03
N MET A 384 6.42 2.03 -11.53
CA MET A 384 6.38 1.49 -12.89
C MET A 384 5.79 0.07 -12.97
N ALA A 385 5.26 -0.45 -11.85
CA ALA A 385 4.71 -1.81 -11.75
C ALA A 385 5.64 -2.90 -12.33
N ASP A 386 6.92 -2.85 -11.95
CA ASP A 386 7.97 -3.75 -12.42
C ASP A 386 8.25 -4.84 -11.39
N ALA A 387 7.44 -5.89 -11.44
CA ALA A 387 7.54 -7.04 -10.53
C ALA A 387 8.90 -7.76 -10.64
N GLY A 388 9.53 -7.79 -11.81
CA GLY A 388 10.80 -8.48 -11.97
C GLY A 388 11.95 -7.73 -11.32
N VAL A 389 11.96 -6.39 -11.33
CA VAL A 389 12.92 -5.61 -10.54
C VAL A 389 12.66 -5.78 -9.05
N MET A 390 11.38 -5.83 -8.63
CA MET A 390 11.00 -6.10 -7.23
C MET A 390 11.60 -7.40 -6.72
N LEU A 391 11.44 -8.50 -7.45
CA LEU A 391 12.00 -9.79 -7.06
C LEU A 391 13.53 -9.74 -6.91
N ARG A 392 14.25 -8.96 -7.75
CA ARG A 392 15.70 -8.76 -7.59
C ARG A 392 16.01 -8.01 -6.30
N VAL A 393 15.30 -6.91 -6.01
CA VAL A 393 15.45 -6.16 -4.76
C VAL A 393 15.21 -7.05 -3.53
N LEU A 394 14.20 -7.92 -3.57
CA LEU A 394 13.89 -8.84 -2.45
C LEU A 394 15.06 -9.79 -2.12
N LYS A 395 15.89 -10.18 -3.09
CA LYS A 395 17.10 -10.99 -2.81
C LYS A 395 18.11 -10.23 -1.94
N PHE A 396 18.30 -8.95 -2.21
CA PHE A 396 19.18 -8.09 -1.40
C PHE A 396 18.54 -7.80 -0.03
N TRP A 397 17.25 -7.48 -0.01
CA TRP A 397 16.52 -7.21 1.23
C TRP A 397 16.38 -8.42 2.15
N ALA A 398 16.32 -9.65 1.63
CA ALA A 398 16.37 -10.86 2.46
C ALA A 398 17.61 -10.84 3.38
N LEU A 399 18.77 -10.46 2.83
CA LEU A 399 20.03 -10.35 3.57
C LEU A 399 20.08 -9.09 4.44
N SER A 400 19.68 -7.94 3.91
CA SER A 400 19.69 -6.67 4.65
C SER A 400 18.76 -6.69 5.86
N PHE A 401 17.52 -7.18 5.71
CA PHE A 401 16.59 -7.33 6.82
C PHE A 401 17.12 -8.32 7.86
N ARG A 402 17.74 -9.42 7.43
CA ARG A 402 18.34 -10.39 8.36
C ARG A 402 19.44 -9.72 9.18
N GLY A 403 20.36 -9.00 8.53
CA GLY A 403 21.47 -8.29 9.16
C GLY A 403 21.01 -7.16 10.09
N ALA A 404 19.87 -6.54 9.80
CA ALA A 404 19.28 -5.53 10.67
C ALA A 404 18.49 -6.12 11.85
N SER A 405 18.28 -7.43 11.97
CA SER A 405 17.34 -8.02 12.95
C SER A 405 15.86 -7.71 12.67
N GLN A 406 15.47 -7.67 11.39
CA GLN A 406 14.08 -7.71 10.91
C GLN A 406 13.76 -9.11 10.34
N HIS A 407 13.82 -10.13 11.20
CA HIS A 407 13.75 -11.54 10.79
C HIS A 407 12.45 -11.91 10.07
N ASN A 408 11.33 -11.27 10.41
CA ASN A 408 10.02 -11.52 9.82
C ASN A 408 10.01 -11.19 8.32
N TYR A 409 10.41 -9.97 7.96
CA TYR A 409 10.47 -9.55 6.55
C TYR A 409 11.65 -10.17 5.80
N ALA A 410 12.76 -10.50 6.48
CA ALA A 410 13.83 -11.30 5.89
C ALA A 410 13.32 -12.67 5.44
N ARG A 411 12.54 -13.35 6.29
CA ARG A 411 11.90 -14.62 5.95
C ARG A 411 10.88 -14.42 4.84
N GLU A 412 10.06 -13.37 4.91
CA GLU A 412 9.03 -13.12 3.90
C GLU A 412 9.62 -12.87 2.49
N CYS A 413 10.76 -12.18 2.38
CA CYS A 413 11.50 -12.08 1.11
C CYS A 413 11.83 -13.47 0.54
N VAL A 414 12.36 -14.37 1.38
CA VAL A 414 12.71 -15.75 0.98
C VAL A 414 11.46 -16.55 0.60
N GLU A 415 10.37 -16.41 1.36
CA GLU A 415 9.10 -17.08 1.07
C GLU A 415 8.56 -16.69 -0.32
N ILE A 416 8.57 -15.39 -0.66
CA ILE A 416 8.16 -14.91 -2.00
C ILE A 416 9.08 -15.48 -3.08
N LEU A 417 10.40 -15.38 -2.91
CA LEU A 417 11.37 -15.83 -3.92
C LEU A 417 11.21 -17.33 -4.23
N LEU A 418 11.03 -18.16 -3.20
CA LEU A 418 10.86 -19.60 -3.36
C LEU A 418 9.48 -19.96 -3.92
N GLN A 419 8.42 -19.25 -3.51
CA GLN A 419 7.08 -19.42 -4.07
C GLN A 419 7.08 -19.14 -5.58
N TRP A 420 7.72 -18.04 -6.01
CA TRP A 420 7.85 -17.69 -7.44
C TRP A 420 8.57 -18.76 -8.24
N LYS A 421 9.64 -19.34 -7.67
CA LYS A 421 10.47 -20.32 -8.37
C LYS A 421 9.84 -21.71 -8.44
N TYR A 422 9.19 -22.16 -7.37
CA TYR A 422 8.84 -23.58 -7.23
C TYR A 422 7.34 -23.87 -7.18
N GLU A 423 6.50 -22.93 -6.73
CA GLU A 423 5.13 -23.26 -6.32
C GLU A 423 4.04 -22.68 -7.21
N LEU A 424 4.39 -21.76 -8.12
CA LEU A 424 3.41 -21.06 -8.97
C LEU A 424 3.45 -21.59 -10.40
N PRO A 425 2.31 -22.05 -10.95
CA PRO A 425 2.10 -22.15 -12.39
C PRO A 425 2.32 -20.79 -13.08
N ASP A 426 2.76 -20.80 -14.34
CA ASP A 426 3.16 -19.56 -15.03
C ASP A 426 2.01 -18.55 -15.17
N ALA A 427 0.78 -19.03 -15.42
CA ALA A 427 -0.41 -18.18 -15.48
C ALA A 427 -0.67 -17.49 -14.13
N LEU A 428 -0.66 -18.26 -13.04
CA LEU A 428 -0.84 -17.74 -11.69
C LEU A 428 0.27 -16.78 -11.27
N ARG A 429 1.53 -17.06 -11.65
CA ARG A 429 2.67 -16.15 -11.40
C ARG A 429 2.42 -14.79 -12.05
N LYS A 430 2.02 -14.75 -13.32
CA LYS A 430 1.72 -13.51 -14.04
C LYS A 430 0.54 -12.75 -13.44
N ALA A 431 -0.46 -13.46 -12.92
CA ALA A 431 -1.58 -12.84 -12.22
C ALA A 431 -1.14 -12.20 -10.89
N LEU A 432 -0.34 -12.91 -10.09
CA LEU A 432 0.19 -12.39 -8.83
C LEU A 432 1.15 -11.21 -9.01
N GLU A 433 1.94 -11.18 -10.08
CA GLU A 433 2.77 -10.02 -10.44
C GLU A 433 1.91 -8.77 -10.69
N ARG A 434 0.70 -8.92 -11.25
CA ARG A 434 -0.28 -7.83 -11.42
C ARG A 434 -0.97 -7.45 -10.11
N SER A 435 -1.27 -8.43 -9.26
CA SER A 435 -1.94 -8.22 -7.97
C SER A 435 -1.14 -7.37 -6.97
N TRP A 436 0.14 -7.10 -7.23
CA TRP A 436 0.92 -6.20 -6.38
C TRP A 436 0.59 -4.72 -6.55
N PHE A 437 0.02 -4.32 -7.69
CA PHE A 437 -0.05 -2.92 -8.08
C PHE A 437 -1.47 -2.45 -8.34
N VAL A 438 -1.70 -1.17 -8.07
CA VAL A 438 -2.94 -0.44 -8.37
C VAL A 438 -2.58 0.89 -9.01
N ASN A 439 -3.27 1.26 -10.09
CA ASN A 439 -3.13 2.56 -10.73
C ASN A 439 -4.51 3.18 -10.94
N ARG A 440 -4.78 4.27 -10.22
CA ARG A 440 -6.08 4.95 -10.24
C ARG A 440 -6.30 5.79 -11.51
N TRP A 441 -5.23 6.14 -12.21
CA TRP A 441 -5.27 7.14 -13.28
C TRP A 441 -4.92 6.57 -14.65
N GLY A 442 -4.44 5.32 -14.73
CA GLY A 442 -3.96 4.72 -15.97
C GLY A 442 -2.76 5.44 -16.58
N ARG A 443 -1.98 6.14 -15.75
CA ARG A 443 -0.82 6.93 -16.21
C ARG A 443 0.50 6.21 -15.87
N PRO A 444 1.52 6.27 -16.75
CA PRO A 444 2.86 5.79 -16.40
C PRO A 444 3.41 6.47 -15.14
N GLY A 445 4.18 5.74 -14.33
CA GLY A 445 4.77 6.27 -13.09
C GLY A 445 3.77 6.55 -11.97
N ARG A 446 2.51 6.13 -12.11
CA ARG A 446 1.43 6.36 -11.13
C ARG A 446 0.87 5.09 -10.51
N TRP A 447 1.58 3.98 -10.66
CA TRP A 447 1.31 2.77 -9.91
C TRP A 447 1.67 2.96 -8.44
N ILE A 448 0.87 2.34 -7.57
CA ILE A 448 1.13 2.21 -6.14
C ILE A 448 0.99 0.75 -5.73
N ALA A 449 1.62 0.36 -4.64
CA ALA A 449 1.37 -0.94 -4.03
C ALA A 449 -0.10 -1.08 -3.63
N ALA A 450 -0.71 -2.24 -3.88
CA ALA A 450 -2.13 -2.49 -3.63
C ALA A 450 -2.52 -2.34 -2.14
N ASP A 451 -1.62 -2.64 -1.19
CA ASP A 451 -1.86 -2.38 0.24
C ASP A 451 -1.78 -0.90 0.62
N LEU A 452 -1.02 -0.08 -0.10
CA LEU A 452 -1.10 1.36 0.09
C LEU A 452 -2.47 1.90 -0.32
N TYR A 453 -3.10 1.33 -1.37
CA TYR A 453 -4.48 1.66 -1.72
C TYR A 453 -5.43 1.31 -0.56
N LEU A 454 -5.31 0.10 0.02
CA LEU A 454 -6.16 -0.32 1.12
C LEU A 454 -5.91 0.52 2.40
N GLU A 455 -4.67 0.89 2.71
CA GLU A 455 -4.38 1.76 3.87
C GLU A 455 -4.93 3.17 3.67
N GLN A 456 -4.99 3.67 2.43
CA GLN A 456 -5.72 4.92 2.13
C GLN A 456 -7.23 4.77 2.39
N CYS A 457 -7.84 3.62 2.05
CA CYS A 457 -9.21 3.32 2.44
C CYS A 457 -9.36 3.28 3.98
N ASN A 458 -8.43 2.62 4.69
CA ASN A 458 -8.41 2.56 6.15
C ASN A 458 -8.32 3.95 6.78
N PHE A 459 -7.49 4.83 6.23
CA PHE A 459 -7.36 6.21 6.68
C PHE A 459 -8.70 6.94 6.63
N TRP A 460 -9.45 6.83 5.52
CA TRP A 460 -10.76 7.47 5.39
C TRP A 460 -11.80 6.92 6.38
N VAL A 461 -11.75 5.62 6.67
CA VAL A 461 -12.60 4.99 7.70
C VAL A 461 -12.25 5.55 9.09
N LYS A 462 -10.95 5.65 9.43
CA LYS A 462 -10.48 6.21 10.71
C LYS A 462 -10.87 7.70 10.88
N VAL A 463 -10.72 8.50 9.83
CA VAL A 463 -11.05 9.95 9.85
C VAL A 463 -12.56 10.18 10.00
N SER A 464 -13.37 9.38 9.30
CA SER A 464 -14.83 9.47 9.38
C SER A 464 -15.35 9.21 10.80
N ASN A 465 -14.69 8.32 11.55
CA ASN A 465 -15.00 8.02 12.95
C ASN A 465 -14.61 9.15 13.92
N ARG A 466 -13.40 9.70 13.81
CA ARG A 466 -12.92 10.75 14.72
C ARG A 466 -13.84 11.97 14.76
N LYS A 467 -14.46 12.33 13.63
CA LYS A 467 -15.39 13.46 13.54
C LYS A 467 -16.76 13.20 14.18
N GLN A 468 -17.20 11.94 14.34
CA GLN A 468 -18.45 11.63 15.05
C GLN A 468 -18.33 11.81 16.57
N HIS A 469 -17.14 11.63 17.13
CA HIS A 469 -16.91 11.69 18.59
C HIS A 469 -16.94 13.09 19.20
N ALA A 470 -17.01 14.15 18.38
CA ALA A 470 -17.35 15.48 18.88
C ALA A 470 -18.84 15.60 19.26
N ARG A 471 -19.67 14.55 19.07
CA ARG A 471 -21.13 14.60 19.28
C ARG A 471 -21.64 13.32 19.97
N ARG A 472 -22.41 13.52 21.03
CA ARG A 472 -23.10 12.45 21.78
C ARG A 472 -24.08 11.72 20.86
N LEU A 473 -23.92 10.40 20.71
CA LEU A 473 -24.97 9.52 20.19
C LEU A 473 -25.11 8.27 21.09
N PRO A 474 -26.33 7.73 21.26
CA PRO A 474 -26.61 6.60 22.15
C PRO A 474 -26.00 5.29 21.64
N ASP A 475 -25.95 4.32 22.53
CA ASP A 475 -25.36 3.01 22.30
C ASP A 475 -26.20 2.17 21.33
N ARG A 476 -25.64 1.90 20.14
CA ARG A 476 -26.13 0.86 19.24
C ARG A 476 -24.96 -0.08 18.93
N THR A 477 -25.29 -1.37 18.83
CA THR A 477 -24.39 -2.53 18.68
C THR A 477 -23.30 -2.32 17.62
N GLY A 478 -22.13 -2.89 17.87
CA GLY A 478 -20.87 -2.61 17.14
C GLY A 478 -20.91 -2.80 15.62
N THR A 479 -21.75 -3.71 15.11
CA THR A 479 -21.98 -3.97 13.68
C THR A 479 -22.68 -2.80 12.98
N ALA A 480 -23.66 -2.16 13.61
CA ALA A 480 -24.36 -1.01 13.04
C ALA A 480 -23.47 0.25 12.96
N ARG A 481 -22.52 0.40 13.89
CA ARG A 481 -21.56 1.51 13.90
C ARG A 481 -20.50 1.37 12.80
N LEU A 482 -19.95 0.17 12.57
CA LEU A 482 -19.00 -0.08 11.48
C LEU A 482 -19.63 0.13 10.09
N HIS A 483 -20.88 -0.30 9.92
CA HIS A 483 -21.64 -0.06 8.69
C HIS A 483 -21.81 1.45 8.44
N CYS A 484 -22.12 2.26 9.47
CA CYS A 484 -22.27 3.72 9.34
C CYS A 484 -21.01 4.52 8.94
N VAL A 485 -19.83 3.93 9.12
CA VAL A 485 -18.53 4.58 8.88
C VAL A 485 -18.02 4.29 7.48
N TRP A 486 -18.17 3.04 7.01
CA TRP A 486 -17.83 2.65 5.65
C TRP A 486 -18.65 3.44 4.61
N LYS A 487 -19.94 3.62 4.92
CA LYS A 487 -20.92 4.52 4.31
C LYS A 487 -20.40 5.91 3.91
N ARG A 488 -19.39 6.48 4.59
CA ARG A 488 -18.87 7.84 4.30
C ARG A 488 -17.67 7.86 3.34
N CYS A 489 -17.02 6.72 3.12
CA CYS A 489 -15.75 6.63 2.40
C CYS A 489 -15.92 6.47 0.88
N HIS A 490 -17.04 5.89 0.44
CA HIS A 490 -17.23 5.46 -0.95
C HIS A 490 -17.24 6.61 -1.97
N TYR A 491 -17.60 7.85 -1.62
CA TYR A 491 -17.58 8.99 -2.56
C TYR A 491 -16.24 9.73 -2.58
N ARG A 492 -15.50 9.75 -1.47
CA ARG A 492 -14.26 10.52 -1.33
C ARG A 492 -13.08 9.90 -2.09
N ILE A 493 -13.12 8.56 -2.21
CA ILE A 493 -12.16 7.76 -2.98
C ILE A 493 -12.25 8.08 -4.48
N TYR A 494 -13.42 8.48 -4.98
CA TYR A 494 -13.64 8.74 -6.43
C TYR A 494 -13.53 10.21 -6.86
N HIS A 495 -13.66 11.21 -5.97
CA HIS A 495 -13.78 12.62 -6.41
C HIS A 495 -12.86 13.67 -5.73
N GLU A 496 -12.27 13.44 -4.55
CA GLU A 496 -11.55 14.52 -3.83
C GLU A 496 -10.01 14.53 -3.94
N GLU A 497 -9.37 13.52 -4.55
CA GLU A 497 -7.90 13.51 -4.72
C GLU A 497 -7.40 14.06 -6.06
N GLY A 498 -8.19 14.91 -6.71
CA GLY A 498 -7.71 15.75 -7.81
C GLY A 498 -6.75 16.87 -7.38
N VAL A 499 -6.60 17.19 -6.08
CA VAL A 499 -5.96 18.48 -5.69
C VAL A 499 -4.97 18.46 -4.51
N SER A 500 -4.96 17.52 -3.54
CA SER A 500 -4.33 17.86 -2.23
C SER A 500 -3.15 17.03 -1.69
N MET A 501 -2.70 15.94 -2.30
CA MET A 501 -1.55 15.18 -1.73
C MET A 501 -0.35 14.97 -2.68
N CYS A 502 -0.47 15.42 -3.94
CA CYS A 502 0.67 15.60 -4.86
C CYS A 502 1.21 17.05 -4.89
N ARG A 503 0.57 18.02 -4.22
CA ARG A 503 0.94 19.44 -4.31
C ARG A 503 2.17 19.86 -3.47
N SER A 504 2.73 18.99 -2.63
CA SER A 504 3.98 19.28 -1.91
C SER A 504 5.25 18.81 -2.62
N LEU A 505 5.15 18.15 -3.79
CA LEU A 505 6.32 17.76 -4.61
C LEU A 505 6.20 18.13 -6.10
N SER A 506 5.15 18.85 -6.52
CA SER A 506 4.90 19.20 -7.95
C SER A 506 4.72 20.69 -8.25
N ARG A 507 4.91 21.61 -7.29
CA ARG A 507 5.03 23.04 -7.64
C ARG A 507 6.44 23.31 -8.14
N HIS A 508 6.63 23.27 -9.46
CA HIS A 508 7.42 24.20 -10.29
C HIS A 508 7.41 23.67 -11.74
N GLN A 509 6.27 23.80 -12.43
CA GLN A 509 6.24 24.00 -13.87
C GLN A 509 5.61 25.39 -14.11
N PRO A 510 6.26 26.30 -14.85
CA PRO A 510 5.71 27.60 -15.17
C PRO A 510 4.59 27.47 -16.20
N SER A 511 3.58 28.32 -16.02
CA SER A 511 2.56 28.65 -17.01
C SER A 511 3.22 29.06 -18.33
N HIS A 512 2.71 28.53 -19.45
CA HIS A 512 2.94 29.10 -20.76
C HIS A 512 2.51 30.57 -20.77
N GLY A 513 3.46 31.42 -21.14
CA GLY A 513 3.37 32.84 -21.47
C GLY A 513 4.64 33.17 -22.23
#